data_AF-A0A0W1SQB3-F1
#
_entry.id   AF-A0A0W1SQB3-F1
#
_cell.length_a   1.000
_cell.length_b   1.000
_cell.length_c   1.000
_cell.angle_alpha   90.00
_cell.angle_beta   90.00
_cell.angle_gamma   90.00
#
_symmetry.space_group_name_H-M   'P 1'
#
loop_
_entity.id
_entity.type
_entity.pdbx_description
1 polymer ?
#
loop_
_entity_poly.entity_id
_entity_poly.type
_entity_poly.pdbx_seq_one_letter_code
_entity_poly.pdbx_strand_id
1 'polypeptide(L)'
;MTSGSDTQLMNQGRDDSGRFVNKITDQDILKVFDYNDDPVLTAPEVAEGLHRFDKQMTSEGVRNRLEKMAEDGLVNRKKIGSRAVCWWAEVAPEIDSRTA
;
A
#
# COMPACT_ATOMS: atom_id res chain seq x y z
N MET A 1 -8.22 -4.08 -32.69
CA MET A 1 -9.10 -4.67 -31.67
C MET A 1 -8.16 -5.27 -30.63
N THR A 2 -7.67 -4.46 -29.67
CA THR A 2 -8.11 -4.37 -28.25
C THR A 2 -8.14 -5.77 -27.61
N SER A 3 -7.49 -6.12 -26.51
CA SER A 3 -6.92 -5.48 -25.32
C SER A 3 -6.01 -6.55 -24.67
N GLY A 4 -5.11 -6.30 -23.73
CA GLY A 4 -4.82 -5.11 -22.95
C GLY A 4 -3.67 -5.41 -21.99
N SER A 5 -2.89 -4.37 -21.73
CA SER A 5 -2.20 -4.08 -20.48
C SER A 5 -1.53 -5.25 -19.73
N ASP A 6 -0.28 -5.53 -20.08
CA ASP A 6 0.72 -5.95 -19.08
C ASP A 6 0.87 -4.81 -18.08
N THR A 7 0.07 -4.82 -17.02
CA THR A 7 0.28 -3.92 -15.87
C THR A 7 1.57 -4.35 -15.21
N GLN A 8 2.65 -3.65 -15.54
CA GLN A 8 3.96 -3.78 -14.94
C GLN A 8 3.92 -3.37 -13.46
N LEU A 9 3.42 -4.27 -12.60
CA LEU A 9 3.61 -4.23 -11.14
C LEU A 9 4.96 -4.86 -10.77
N MET A 10 6.04 -4.32 -11.31
CA MET A 10 7.41 -4.71 -10.94
C MET A 10 8.28 -3.47 -10.84
N ASN A 11 8.00 -2.59 -9.88
CA ASN A 11 8.93 -1.51 -9.54
C ASN A 11 9.86 -1.93 -8.38
N GLN A 12 10.63 -3.00 -8.59
CA GLN A 12 11.85 -3.23 -7.81
C GLN A 12 12.97 -2.33 -8.37
N GLY A 13 12.86 -1.03 -8.11
CA GLY A 13 13.90 -0.07 -8.46
C GLY A 13 15.15 -0.31 -7.62
N ARG A 14 16.23 -0.73 -8.26
CA ARG A 14 17.61 -0.65 -7.73
C ARG A 14 17.99 0.83 -7.64
N ASP A 15 18.71 1.23 -6.60
CA ASP A 15 19.41 2.52 -6.61
C ASP A 15 20.69 2.43 -7.44
N ASP A 16 21.27 3.58 -7.79
CA ASP A 16 22.51 3.67 -8.58
C ASP A 16 23.73 3.00 -7.87
N SER A 17 23.57 2.55 -6.62
CA SER A 17 24.59 1.86 -5.83
C SER A 17 24.39 0.34 -5.73
N GLY A 18 23.38 -0.21 -6.41
CA GLY A 18 23.10 -1.65 -6.40
C GLY A 18 22.56 -2.18 -5.06
N ARG A 19 22.14 -1.29 -4.15
CA ARG A 19 21.50 -1.71 -2.90
C ARG A 19 20.03 -1.98 -3.14
N PHE A 20 19.54 -3.09 -2.57
CA PHE A 20 18.12 -3.26 -2.32
C PHE A 20 17.70 -2.21 -1.29
N VAL A 21 17.28 -1.04 -1.75
CA VAL A 21 16.43 -0.18 -0.92
C VAL A 21 15.17 -0.99 -0.67
N ASN A 22 14.95 -1.37 0.58
CA ASN A 22 13.78 -2.12 1.04
C ASN A 22 12.53 -1.23 0.86
N LYS A 23 12.10 -1.10 -0.39
CA LYS A 23 11.11 -0.14 -0.85
C LYS A 23 9.76 -0.76 -0.52
N ILE A 24 9.06 -0.15 0.43
CA ILE A 24 7.69 -0.50 0.74
C ILE A 24 6.87 -0.46 -0.55
N THR A 25 6.27 -1.60 -0.86
CA THR A 25 5.46 -1.82 -2.07
C THR A 25 3.99 -1.51 -1.78
N ASP A 26 3.17 -1.42 -2.83
CA ASP A 26 1.72 -1.28 -2.65
C ASP A 26 1.12 -2.53 -1.99
N GLN A 27 1.65 -3.70 -2.31
CA GLN A 27 1.29 -4.97 -1.68
C GLN A 27 1.55 -4.98 -0.17
N ASP A 28 2.61 -4.33 0.29
CA ASP A 28 2.88 -4.22 1.73
C ASP A 28 1.80 -3.40 2.45
N ILE A 29 1.28 -2.37 1.81
CA ILE A 29 0.18 -1.55 2.36
C ILE A 29 -1.14 -2.31 2.29
N LEU A 30 -1.42 -3.01 1.19
CA LEU A 30 -2.62 -3.86 1.08
C LEU A 30 -2.65 -4.95 2.16
N LYS A 31 -1.51 -5.55 2.48
CA LYS A 31 -1.38 -6.49 3.60
C LYS A 31 -1.71 -5.85 4.95
N VAL A 32 -1.42 -4.56 5.16
CA VAL A 32 -1.80 -3.89 6.41
C VAL A 32 -3.32 -3.82 6.56
N PHE A 33 -4.06 -3.54 5.48
CA PHE A 33 -5.53 -3.54 5.52
C PHE A 33 -6.10 -4.94 5.75
N ASP A 34 -5.49 -5.98 5.15
CA ASP A 34 -5.93 -7.37 5.28
C ASP A 34 -5.67 -7.96 6.68
N TYR A 35 -4.57 -7.57 7.34
CA TYR A 35 -4.21 -8.05 8.67
C TYR A 35 -4.85 -7.26 9.82
N ASN A 36 -5.52 -6.14 9.55
CA ASN A 36 -6.15 -5.33 10.59
C ASN A 36 -7.63 -5.69 10.70
N ASP A 37 -8.14 -5.79 11.94
CA ASP A 37 -9.55 -6.09 12.20
C ASP A 37 -10.46 -4.94 11.73
N ASP A 38 -9.96 -3.70 11.77
CA ASP A 38 -10.67 -2.52 11.28
C ASP A 38 -10.52 -2.39 9.76
N PRO A 39 -11.62 -2.42 8.98
CA PRO A 39 -11.57 -2.38 7.52
C PRO A 39 -11.18 -1.01 6.96
N VAL A 40 -11.06 -0.01 7.82
CA VAL A 40 -10.80 1.38 7.46
C VAL A 40 -9.72 1.93 8.37
N LEU A 41 -8.65 2.45 7.78
CA LEU A 41 -7.48 2.95 8.52
C LEU A 41 -7.14 4.38 8.10
N THR A 42 -6.51 5.11 9.00
CA THR A 42 -5.86 6.39 8.75
C THR A 42 -4.40 6.16 8.33
N ALA A 43 -3.76 7.16 7.70
CA ALA A 43 -2.35 7.03 7.31
C ALA A 43 -1.39 6.74 8.49
N PRO A 44 -1.58 7.29 9.71
CA PRO A 44 -0.81 6.87 10.88
C PRO A 44 -1.00 5.41 11.27
N GLU A 45 -2.23 4.90 11.25
CA GLU A 45 -2.52 3.49 11.56
C GLU A 45 -1.92 2.54 10.52
N VAL A 46 -1.93 2.92 9.24
CA VAL A 46 -1.25 2.16 8.19
C VAL A 46 0.27 2.15 8.41
N ALA A 47 0.85 3.29 8.79
CA ALA A 47 2.27 3.38 9.12
C ALA A 47 2.67 2.49 10.30
N GLU A 48 1.84 2.45 11.35
CA GLU A 48 2.02 1.54 12.48
C GLU A 48 1.87 0.08 12.07
N GLY A 49 0.88 -0.24 11.23
CA GLY A 49 0.67 -1.60 10.73
C GLY A 49 1.85 -2.16 9.95
N LEU A 50 2.60 -1.32 9.22
CA LEU A 50 3.81 -1.74 8.51
C LEU A 50 4.89 -2.31 9.45
N HIS A 51 4.94 -1.88 10.71
CA HIS A 51 5.91 -2.39 11.68
C HIS A 51 5.76 -3.89 11.91
N ARG A 52 4.57 -4.47 11.71
CA ARG A 52 4.33 -5.92 11.82
C ARG A 52 5.12 -6.73 10.80
N PHE A 53 5.54 -6.11 9.70
CA PHE A 53 6.28 -6.75 8.61
C PHE A 53 7.75 -6.28 8.54
N ASP A 54 8.31 -5.81 9.65
CA ASP A 54 9.66 -5.22 9.74
C ASP A 54 9.88 -4.06 8.74
N LYS A 55 8.81 -3.34 8.40
CA LYS A 55 8.79 -2.22 7.44
C LYS A 55 8.41 -0.93 8.15
N GLN A 56 9.06 0.18 7.77
CA GLN A 56 8.85 1.47 8.42
C GLN A 56 8.71 2.57 7.37
N MET A 57 7.68 3.40 7.51
CA MET A 57 7.48 4.62 6.73
C MET A 57 6.79 5.66 7.60
N THR A 58 7.15 6.93 7.40
CA THR A 58 6.46 8.02 8.10
C THR A 58 4.99 8.09 7.68
N SER A 59 4.12 8.59 8.55
CA SER A 59 2.69 8.75 8.23
C SER A 59 2.47 9.69 7.02
N GLU A 60 3.34 10.68 6.83
CA GLU A 60 3.33 11.54 5.63
C GLU A 60 3.73 10.76 4.37
N GLY A 61 4.77 9.93 4.44
CA GLY A 61 5.17 9.04 3.35
C GLY A 61 4.05 8.06 2.98
N VAL A 62 3.40 7.46 3.97
CA VAL A 62 2.26 6.56 3.80
C VAL A 62 1.09 7.29 3.16
N ARG A 63 0.76 8.50 3.63
CA ARG A 63 -0.28 9.32 3.01
C ARG A 63 0.03 9.58 1.53
N ASN A 64 1.24 10.01 1.20
CA ASN A 64 1.64 10.26 -0.18
C ASN A 64 1.58 9.00 -1.05
N ARG A 65 1.84 7.83 -0.46
CA ARG A 65 1.72 6.54 -1.13
C ARG A 65 0.26 6.15 -1.36
N LEU A 66 -0.59 6.30 -0.35
CA LEU A 66 -2.02 6.04 -0.41
C LEU A 66 -2.74 6.93 -1.44
N GLU A 67 -2.36 8.20 -1.59
CA GLU A 67 -2.91 9.07 -2.64
C GLU A 67 -2.59 8.51 -4.04
N LYS A 68 -1.36 8.04 -4.29
CA LYS A 68 -0.98 7.39 -5.56
C LYS A 68 -1.73 6.08 -5.79
N MET A 69 -1.81 5.24 -4.76
CA MET A 69 -2.59 4.00 -4.82
C MET A 69 -4.08 4.25 -5.13
N ALA A 70 -4.63 5.38 -4.68
CA ALA A 70 -6.00 5.76 -4.98
C ALA A 70 -6.17 6.23 -6.43
N GLU A 71 -5.17 6.90 -7.01
CA GLU A 71 -5.14 7.20 -8.45
C GLU A 71 -5.10 5.91 -9.28
N ASP A 72 -4.40 4.89 -8.80
CA ASP A 72 -4.30 3.57 -9.42
C ASP A 72 -5.51 2.64 -9.11
N GLY A 73 -6.47 3.09 -8.29
CA GLY A 73 -7.67 2.34 -7.93
C GLY A 73 -7.46 1.16 -6.97
N LEU A 74 -6.30 1.08 -6.30
CA LEU A 74 -5.97 0.00 -5.36
C LEU A 74 -6.59 0.23 -3.96
N VAL A 75 -6.73 1.49 -3.59
CA VAL A 75 -7.37 1.93 -2.34
C VAL A 75 -8.32 3.07 -2.65
N ASN A 76 -9.20 3.36 -1.71
CA ASN A 76 -10.08 4.50 -1.79
C ASN A 76 -10.11 5.23 -0.45
N ARG A 77 -10.67 6.44 -0.44
CA ARG A 77 -10.61 7.33 0.72
C ARG A 77 -11.88 8.11 0.94
N LYS A 78 -12.10 8.44 2.20
CA LYS A 78 -13.15 9.37 2.62
C LYS A 78 -12.58 10.34 3.65
N LYS A 79 -12.76 11.64 3.37
CA LYS A 79 -12.54 12.66 4.40
C LYS A 79 -13.65 12.57 5.45
N ILE A 80 -13.25 12.45 6.70
CA ILE A 80 -14.15 12.42 7.86
C ILE A 80 -13.81 13.60 8.79
N GLY A 81 -14.83 14.38 9.14
CA GLY A 81 -14.65 15.60 9.92
C GLY A 81 -13.70 16.61 9.27
N SER A 82 -13.10 17.47 10.09
CA SER A 82 -12.30 18.59 9.60
C SER A 82 -10.95 18.18 9.01
N ARG A 83 -10.32 17.12 9.53
CA ARG A 83 -8.91 16.79 9.23
C ARG A 83 -8.58 15.30 9.06
N ALA A 84 -9.49 14.39 9.35
CA ALA A 84 -9.19 12.96 9.26
C ALA A 84 -9.55 12.42 7.87
N VAL A 85 -8.74 11.49 7.38
CA VAL A 85 -8.98 10.76 6.12
C VAL A 85 -8.88 9.29 6.43
N CYS A 86 -9.98 8.60 6.17
CA CYS A 86 -10.12 7.16 6.24
C CYS A 86 -9.81 6.55 4.89
N TRP A 87 -9.11 5.43 4.89
CA TRP A 87 -8.68 4.68 3.72
C TRP A 87 -9.13 3.24 3.84
N TRP A 88 -9.45 2.60 2.72
CA TRP A 88 -9.74 1.17 2.65
C TRP A 88 -9.19 0.60 1.34
N ALA A 89 -8.85 -0.68 1.35
CA ALA A 89 -8.42 -1.40 0.15
C ALA A 89 -9.63 -1.71 -0.74
N GLU A 90 -9.47 -1.51 -2.06
CA GLU A 90 -10.45 -1.91 -3.08
C GLU A 90 -10.09 -3.25 -3.72
N VAL A 91 -8.86 -3.73 -3.46
CA VAL A 91 -8.34 -5.00 -3.93
C VAL A 91 -7.69 -5.77 -2.79
N ALA A 92 -7.80 -7.10 -2.81
CA ALA A 92 -7.09 -7.95 -1.87
C ALA A 92 -5.57 -7.92 -2.15
N PRO A 93 -4.72 -8.12 -1.12
CA PRO A 93 -3.30 -8.34 -1.37
C PRO A 93 -3.08 -9.62 -2.17
N GLU A 94 -2.00 -9.66 -2.94
CA GLU A 94 -1.58 -10.86 -3.64
C GLU A 94 -1.26 -11.99 -2.64
N ILE A 95 -1.91 -13.15 -2.83
CA ILE A 95 -1.61 -14.37 -2.07
C ILE A 95 -0.36 -15.00 -2.67
N ASP A 96 0.72 -15.10 -1.89
CA ASP A 96 1.89 -15.89 -2.28
C ASP A 96 1.57 -17.37 -2.13
N SER A 97 1.44 -18.08 -3.26
CA SER A 97 1.12 -19.50 -3.31
C SER A 97 2.20 -20.43 -2.74
N ARG A 98 3.33 -19.89 -2.25
CA ARG A 98 4.40 -20.67 -1.59
C ARG A 98 4.10 -21.11 -0.16
N THR A 99 2.92 -20.78 0.37
CA THR A 99 2.54 -21.12 1.76
C THR A 99 1.18 -21.81 1.88
N ALA A 100 0.63 -22.34 0.78
CA ALA A 100 -0.57 -23.16 0.80
C ALA A 100 -0.29 -24.58 1.31
#